data_AF-A0A367K2S1-F1
#
_entry.id   AF-A0A367K2S1-F1
#
_cell.length_a   1.000
_cell.length_b   1.000
_cell.length_c   1.000
_cell.angle_alpha   90.00
_cell.angle_beta   90.00
_cell.angle_gamma   90.00
#
_symmetry.space_group_name_H-M   'P 1'
#
loop_
_entity.id
_entity.type
_entity.pdbx_description
1 polymer ?
#
loop_
_entity_poly.entity_id
_entity_poly.type
_entity_poly.pdbx_seq_one_letter_code
_entity_poly.pdbx_strand_id
1 'polypeptide(L)'
;MLPTLGWIAYDTLSSHPVVQSSKCVEKGLKDLGHQLSQFSWEAFSQGKVTFDTILDCVRHQESIMCHAISLTRKLPRQFQLVDQLLCHDQVIVQEGQERSAVFELFKSERNGIGEPSFREYILFSDCKDLRTRDQLVLPFRQYALVKDNEIRIVDMQSTDTLYI
;
A
#
# COMPACT_ATOMS: atom_id res chain seq x y z
N MET A 1 -6.23 -25.63 4.14
CA MET A 1 -5.41 -24.74 3.28
C MET A 1 -5.73 -23.27 3.49
N LEU A 2 -6.99 -22.84 3.38
CA LEU A 2 -7.37 -21.41 3.53
C LEU A 2 -7.02 -20.75 4.89
N PRO A 3 -7.14 -21.44 6.05
CA PRO A 3 -6.63 -20.89 7.31
C PRO A 3 -5.15 -20.54 7.25
N THR A 4 -4.35 -21.44 6.66
CA THR A 4 -2.91 -21.27 6.49
C THR A 4 -2.57 -20.09 5.58
N LEU A 5 -3.33 -19.88 4.50
CA LEU A 5 -3.13 -18.74 3.59
C LEU A 5 -3.36 -17.40 4.28
N GLY A 6 -4.41 -17.28 5.11
CA GLY A 6 -4.67 -16.06 5.88
C GLY A 6 -3.53 -15.73 6.85
N TRP A 7 -3.00 -16.75 7.54
CA TRP A 7 -1.85 -16.59 8.44
C TRP A 7 -0.54 -16.29 7.70
N ILE A 8 -0.29 -16.89 6.52
CA ILE A 8 0.87 -16.57 5.69
C ILE A 8 0.83 -15.12 5.22
N ALA A 9 -0.34 -14.63 4.77
CA ALA A 9 -0.51 -13.24 4.38
C ALA A 9 -0.22 -12.30 5.56
N TYR A 10 -0.76 -12.61 6.75
CA TYR A 10 -0.49 -11.85 7.96
C TYR A 10 1.00 -11.83 8.33
N ASP A 11 1.69 -12.98 8.29
CA ASP A 11 3.12 -13.08 8.61
C ASP A 11 3.99 -12.30 7.61
N THR A 12 3.64 -12.39 6.32
CA THR A 12 4.30 -11.63 5.25
C THR A 12 4.15 -10.13 5.45
N LEU A 13 2.96 -9.65 5.82
CA LEU A 13 2.73 -8.22 6.06
C LEU A 13 3.42 -7.75 7.36
N SER A 14 3.31 -8.53 8.44
CA SER A 14 3.84 -8.16 9.76
C SER A 14 5.37 -8.18 9.85
N SER A 15 6.05 -8.96 9.00
CA SER A 15 7.51 -8.98 8.91
C SER A 15 8.12 -7.77 8.20
N HIS A 16 7.30 -6.93 7.55
CA HIS A 16 7.82 -5.78 6.81
C HIS A 16 8.32 -4.67 7.76
N PRO A 17 9.50 -4.05 7.54
CA PRO A 17 10.09 -3.05 8.44
C PRO A 17 9.22 -1.81 8.69
N VAL A 18 8.34 -1.47 7.74
CA VAL A 18 7.42 -0.33 7.87
C VAL A 18 6.47 -0.47 9.06
N VAL A 19 6.18 -1.70 9.48
CA VAL A 19 5.31 -2.00 10.62
C VAL A 19 5.91 -1.46 11.92
N GLN A 20 7.24 -1.49 12.05
CA GLN A 20 7.95 -0.93 13.22
C GLN A 20 8.04 0.60 13.18
N SER A 21 7.85 1.19 11.99
CA SER A 21 8.04 2.62 11.73
C SER A 21 6.73 3.40 11.76
N SER A 22 5.58 2.74 11.64
CA SER A 22 4.25 3.36 11.57
C SER A 22 3.30 2.70 12.57
N LYS A 23 2.80 3.49 13.53
CA LYS A 23 1.81 3.01 14.50
C LYS A 23 0.47 2.72 13.84
N CYS A 24 0.14 3.43 12.76
CA CYS A 24 -1.09 3.21 12.01
C CYS A 24 -1.10 1.82 11.38
N VAL A 25 -0.01 1.44 10.69
CA VAL A 25 0.17 0.11 10.11
C VAL A 25 0.18 -0.97 11.19
N GLU A 26 0.93 -0.77 12.28
CA GLU A 26 1.01 -1.74 13.38
C GLU A 26 -0.37 -2.05 13.96
N LYS A 27 -1.18 -1.01 14.21
CA LYS A 27 -2.53 -1.16 14.72
C LYS A 27 -3.42 -1.92 13.74
N GLY A 28 -3.41 -1.54 12.46
CA GLY A 28 -4.20 -2.20 11.42
C GLY A 28 -3.87 -3.68 11.26
N LEU A 29 -2.60 -4.06 11.40
CA LEU A 29 -2.19 -5.46 11.41
C LEU A 29 -2.67 -6.19 12.67
N LYS A 30 -2.56 -5.61 13.87
CA LYS A 30 -3.12 -6.23 15.08
C LYS A 30 -4.61 -6.51 14.94
N ASP A 31 -5.36 -5.58 14.34
CA ASP A 31 -6.79 -5.74 14.08
C ASP A 31 -7.05 -6.87 13.06
N LEU A 32 -6.25 -6.98 12.00
CA LEU A 32 -6.31 -8.10 11.04
C LEU A 32 -6.02 -9.45 11.72
N GLY A 33 -4.98 -9.51 12.56
CA GLY A 33 -4.64 -10.72 13.31
C GLY A 33 -5.75 -11.16 14.25
N HIS A 34 -6.40 -10.19 14.92
CA HIS A 34 -7.56 -10.45 15.75
C HIS A 34 -8.74 -11.01 14.93
N GLN A 35 -9.04 -10.40 13.77
CA GLN A 35 -10.10 -10.90 12.89
C GLN A 35 -9.82 -12.32 12.37
N LEU A 36 -8.57 -12.62 11.99
CA LEU A 36 -8.16 -13.96 11.57
C LEU A 36 -8.32 -15.00 12.68
N SER A 37 -8.00 -14.62 13.93
CA SER A 37 -8.14 -15.52 15.08
C SER A 37 -9.60 -15.82 15.45
N GLN A 38 -10.51 -14.87 15.21
CA GLN A 38 -11.94 -15.01 15.50
C GLN A 38 -12.74 -15.58 14.33
N PHE A 39 -12.13 -15.70 13.15
CA PHE A 39 -12.83 -16.17 11.96
C PHE A 39 -13.24 -17.65 12.11
N SER A 40 -14.53 -17.93 11.93
CA SER A 40 -15.06 -19.29 12.03
C SER A 40 -14.78 -20.09 10.75
N TRP A 41 -13.61 -20.73 10.71
CA TRP A 41 -13.19 -21.59 9.60
C TRP A 41 -14.12 -22.79 9.39
N GLU A 42 -14.79 -23.27 10.44
CA GLU A 42 -15.79 -24.34 10.37
C GLU A 42 -17.09 -23.87 9.70
N ALA A 43 -17.56 -22.67 10.00
CA ALA A 43 -18.71 -22.09 9.30
C ALA A 43 -18.37 -21.80 7.83
N PHE A 44 -17.11 -21.44 7.55
CA PHE A 44 -16.63 -21.20 6.19
C PHE A 44 -16.61 -22.49 5.36
N SER A 45 -16.11 -23.60 5.91
CA SER A 45 -16.10 -24.89 5.20
C SER A 45 -17.52 -25.41 4.90
N GLN A 46 -18.49 -24.99 5.70
CA GLN A 46 -19.92 -25.26 5.51
C GLN A 46 -20.62 -24.24 4.59
N GLY A 47 -19.90 -23.24 4.05
CA GLY A 47 -20.45 -22.21 3.17
C GLY A 47 -21.35 -21.19 3.85
N LYS A 48 -21.34 -21.11 5.19
CA LYS A 48 -22.21 -20.21 5.97
C LYS A 48 -21.63 -18.80 6.13
N VAL A 49 -20.33 -18.64 5.95
CA VAL A 49 -19.61 -17.36 5.99
C VAL A 49 -18.64 -17.29 4.82
N THR A 50 -18.36 -16.08 4.32
CA THR A 50 -17.39 -15.86 3.25
C THR A 50 -16.07 -15.30 3.79
N PHE A 51 -15.01 -15.44 3.00
CA PHE A 51 -13.68 -14.94 3.33
C PHE A 51 -13.44 -13.51 2.84
N ASP A 52 -14.42 -12.91 2.17
CA ASP A 52 -14.29 -11.61 1.50
C ASP A 52 -13.93 -10.49 2.47
N THR A 53 -14.51 -10.50 3.68
CA THR A 53 -14.20 -9.52 4.72
C THR A 53 -12.73 -9.55 5.12
N ILE A 54 -12.14 -10.73 5.22
CA ILE A 54 -10.71 -10.88 5.56
C ILE A 54 -9.85 -10.45 4.36
N LEU A 55 -10.24 -10.82 3.13
CA LEU A 55 -9.54 -10.39 1.91
C LEU A 55 -9.53 -8.86 1.77
N ASP A 56 -10.66 -8.20 2.03
CA ASP A 56 -10.76 -6.75 1.97
C ASP A 56 -9.93 -6.08 3.07
N CYS A 57 -9.86 -6.67 4.27
CA CYS A 57 -8.94 -6.22 5.32
C CYS A 57 -7.47 -6.36 4.90
N VAL A 58 -7.09 -7.49 4.29
CA VAL A 58 -5.73 -7.71 3.78
C VAL A 58 -5.38 -6.68 2.70
N ARG A 59 -6.24 -6.47 1.72
CA ARG A 59 -6.06 -5.46 0.65
C ARG A 59 -5.94 -4.05 1.21
N HIS A 60 -6.77 -3.72 2.20
CA HIS A 60 -6.73 -2.42 2.85
C HIS A 60 -5.40 -2.21 3.58
N GLN A 61 -4.94 -3.21 4.35
CA GLN A 61 -3.65 -3.14 5.04
C GLN A 61 -2.48 -3.04 4.07
N GLU A 62 -2.50 -3.81 2.98
CA GLU A 62 -1.50 -3.72 1.93
C GLU A 62 -1.43 -2.30 1.33
N SER A 63 -2.59 -1.69 1.04
CA SER A 63 -2.65 -0.32 0.54
C SER A 63 -2.05 0.69 1.52
N ILE A 64 -2.39 0.60 2.81
CA ILE A 64 -1.84 1.48 3.85
C ILE A 64 -0.32 1.29 3.95
N MET A 65 0.16 0.04 3.93
CA MET A 65 1.58 -0.27 3.96
C MET A 65 2.32 0.33 2.74
N CYS A 66 1.77 0.21 1.54
CA CYS A 66 2.34 0.85 0.34
C CYS A 66 2.44 2.37 0.50
N HIS A 67 1.39 3.02 1.01
CA HIS A 67 1.40 4.46 1.28
C HIS A 67 2.45 4.81 2.34
N ALA A 68 2.53 4.04 3.43
CA ALA A 68 3.48 4.25 4.50
C ALA A 68 4.93 4.13 4.00
N ILE A 69 5.22 3.14 3.15
CA ILE A 69 6.54 2.95 2.53
C ILE A 69 6.88 4.14 1.63
N SER A 70 5.94 4.57 0.77
CA SER A 70 6.15 5.71 -0.13
C SER A 70 6.40 7.00 0.64
N LEU A 71 5.58 7.29 1.65
CA LEU A 71 5.71 8.47 2.50
C LEU A 71 7.01 8.43 3.32
N THR A 72 7.38 7.29 3.89
CA THR A 72 8.64 7.15 4.65
C THR A 72 9.87 7.38 3.78
N ARG A 73 9.82 7.02 2.49
CA ARG A 73 10.89 7.33 1.53
C ARG A 73 10.94 8.83 1.18
N LYS A 74 9.78 9.49 1.06
CA LYS A 74 9.67 10.92 0.75
C LYS A 74 10.03 11.80 1.96
N LEU A 75 9.71 11.35 3.17
CA LEU A 75 9.88 12.07 4.43
C LEU A 75 10.73 11.23 5.40
N PRO A 76 12.03 11.04 5.12
CA PRO A 76 12.88 10.16 5.90
C PRO A 76 12.97 10.62 7.36
N ARG A 77 12.82 9.67 8.29
CA ARG A 77 12.85 9.87 9.75
C ARG A 77 11.71 10.73 10.32
N GLN A 78 10.76 11.18 9.50
CA GLN A 78 9.58 11.94 9.96
C GLN A 78 8.39 11.01 10.21
N PHE A 79 8.58 9.97 11.03
CA PHE A 79 7.59 8.90 11.22
C PHE A 79 6.25 9.38 11.75
N GLN A 80 6.25 10.40 12.63
CA GLN A 80 5.01 10.98 13.15
C GLN A 80 4.22 11.71 12.07
N LEU A 81 4.90 12.49 11.23
CA LEU A 81 4.28 13.17 10.09
C LEU A 81 3.72 12.15 9.07
N VAL A 82 4.45 11.08 8.81
CA VAL A 82 3.96 9.96 7.97
C VAL A 82 2.71 9.33 8.57
N ASP A 83 2.70 9.00 9.86
CA ASP A 83 1.52 8.43 10.54
C ASP A 83 0.31 9.37 10.48
N GLN A 84 0.52 10.68 10.61
CA GLN A 84 -0.56 11.66 10.51
C GLN A 84 -1.10 11.73 9.07
N LEU A 85 -0.23 11.70 8.05
CA LEU A 85 -0.60 11.71 6.64
C LEU A 85 -1.27 10.41 6.16
N LEU A 86 -1.06 9.30 6.86
CA LEU A 86 -1.80 8.06 6.61
C LEU A 86 -3.26 8.14 7.09
N CYS A 87 -3.52 8.96 8.11
CA CYS A 87 -4.85 9.11 8.70
C CYS A 87 -5.61 10.34 8.20
N HIS A 88 -4.92 11.34 7.65
CA HIS A 88 -5.50 12.61 7.24
C HIS A 88 -4.90 13.04 5.90
N ASP A 89 -5.74 13.64 5.05
CA ASP A 89 -5.30 14.17 3.75
C ASP A 89 -4.37 15.39 3.89
N GLN A 90 -4.40 16.07 5.04
CA GLN A 90 -3.63 17.28 5.32
C GLN A 90 -3.15 17.29 6.76
N VAL A 91 -1.92 17.78 6.96
CA VAL A 91 -1.25 17.81 8.27
C VAL A 91 -0.46 19.11 8.41
N ILE A 92 -0.44 19.66 9.62
CA ILE A 92 0.37 20.83 9.97
C ILE A 92 1.82 20.36 10.19
N VAL A 93 2.73 20.92 9.40
CA VAL A 93 4.16 20.60 9.47
C VAL A 93 4.83 21.41 10.58
N GLN A 94 5.56 20.76 11.48
CA GLN A 94 6.27 21.47 12.55
C GLN A 94 7.48 22.24 12.00
N GLU A 95 7.78 23.38 12.62
CA GLU A 95 8.97 24.14 12.27
C GLU A 95 10.26 23.37 12.61
N GLY A 96 11.33 23.67 11.88
CA GLY A 96 12.61 22.97 12.03
C GLY A 96 12.76 21.80 11.06
N GLN A 97 13.04 20.61 11.57
CA GLN A 97 13.45 19.46 10.74
C GLN A 97 12.34 18.94 9.82
N GLU A 98 11.10 18.90 10.31
CA GLU A 98 9.95 18.47 9.49
C GLU A 98 9.73 19.44 8.32
N ARG A 99 9.66 20.74 8.62
CA ARG A 99 9.57 21.79 7.59
C ARG A 99 10.71 21.67 6.59
N SER A 100 11.96 21.55 7.03
CA SER A 100 13.09 21.39 6.11
C SER A 100 12.96 20.15 5.23
N ALA A 101 12.54 19.01 5.77
CA ALA A 101 12.35 17.78 4.98
C ALA A 101 11.24 17.95 3.92
N VAL A 102 10.14 18.60 4.27
CA VAL A 102 9.06 18.92 3.33
C VAL A 102 9.53 19.92 2.27
N PHE A 103 10.25 20.97 2.66
CA PHE A 103 10.84 21.93 1.72
C PHE A 103 11.82 21.26 0.75
N GLU A 104 12.66 20.35 1.24
CA GLU A 104 13.57 19.55 0.41
C GLU A 104 12.83 18.62 -0.56
N LEU A 105 11.65 18.12 -0.19
CA LEU A 105 10.81 17.31 -1.07
C LEU A 105 10.21 18.15 -2.21
N PHE A 106 9.86 19.41 -1.95
CA PHE A 106 9.19 20.30 -2.90
C PHE A 106 10.10 21.32 -3.59
N LYS A 107 11.38 21.40 -3.20
CA LYS A 107 12.31 22.33 -3.85
C LYS A 107 12.56 21.87 -5.28
N SER A 108 12.43 22.82 -6.20
CA SER A 108 12.91 22.64 -7.57
C SER A 108 14.44 22.69 -7.63
N GLU A 109 15.05 22.32 -8.76
CA GLU A 109 16.50 22.44 -8.99
C GLU A 109 17.03 23.87 -8.78
N ARG A 110 16.15 24.88 -8.78
CA ARG A 110 16.48 26.30 -8.56
C ARG A 110 16.38 26.74 -7.10
N ASN A 111 16.28 25.81 -6.14
CA ASN A 111 16.18 26.07 -4.69
C ASN A 111 14.99 26.97 -4.28
N GLY A 112 13.96 27.09 -5.12
CA GLY A 112 12.68 27.73 -4.78
C GLY A 112 11.55 26.70 -4.67
N ILE A 113 10.51 27.02 -3.89
CA ILE A 113 9.21 26.35 -4.01
C ILE A 113 8.65 26.73 -5.38
N GLY A 114 8.67 25.77 -6.31
CA GLY A 114 8.21 25.95 -7.67
C GLY A 114 7.27 24.81 -8.07
N GLU A 115 6.90 24.73 -9.34
CA GLU A 115 6.21 23.55 -9.86
C GLU A 115 7.06 22.30 -9.56
N PRO A 116 6.42 21.19 -9.14
CA PRO A 116 7.15 19.96 -8.83
C PRO A 116 7.94 19.50 -10.05
N SER A 117 9.23 19.26 -9.88
CA SER A 117 10.14 18.81 -10.95
C SER A 117 9.84 17.40 -11.46
N PHE A 118 8.93 16.69 -10.80
CA PHE A 118 8.44 15.39 -11.20
C PHE A 118 7.00 15.14 -10.75
N ARG A 119 6.25 14.36 -11.53
CA ARG A 119 4.90 13.89 -11.22
C ARG A 119 4.90 12.37 -11.17
N GLU A 120 4.34 11.81 -10.10
CA GLU A 120 4.18 10.38 -9.92
C GLU A 120 2.71 10.01 -10.13
N TYR A 121 2.45 9.05 -11.00
CA TYR A 121 1.12 8.52 -11.29
C TYR A 121 1.09 7.03 -10.95
N ILE A 122 0.04 6.62 -10.24
CA ILE A 122 -0.22 5.21 -9.94
C ILE A 122 -1.54 4.85 -10.62
N LEU A 123 -1.45 4.01 -11.64
CA LEU A 123 -2.59 3.51 -12.39
C LEU A 123 -2.90 2.10 -11.91
N PHE A 124 -4.14 1.89 -11.48
CA PHE A 124 -4.62 0.58 -11.04
C PHE A 124 -5.76 0.12 -11.94
N SER A 125 -5.61 -1.08 -12.50
CA SER A 125 -6.67 -1.75 -13.27
C SER A 125 -7.16 -2.97 -12.48
N ASP A 126 -8.42 -2.91 -12.04
CA ASP A 126 -9.06 -3.95 -11.23
C ASP A 126 -9.56 -5.13 -12.09
N CYS A 127 -9.62 -4.96 -13.42
CA CYS A 127 -9.99 -5.99 -14.43
C CYS A 127 -11.25 -6.84 -14.13
N LYS A 128 -12.09 -6.44 -13.17
CA LYS A 128 -13.25 -7.20 -12.67
C LYS A 128 -14.25 -7.58 -13.76
N ASP A 129 -14.40 -6.72 -14.77
CA ASP A 129 -15.36 -6.89 -15.86
C ASP A 129 -14.75 -7.44 -17.16
N LEU A 130 -13.43 -7.64 -17.21
CA LEU A 130 -12.70 -8.10 -18.39
C LEU A 130 -12.44 -9.61 -18.35
N ARG A 131 -13.50 -10.39 -18.10
CA ARG A 131 -13.45 -11.85 -18.19
C ARG A 131 -13.71 -12.29 -19.63
N THR A 132 -12.67 -12.43 -20.43
CA THR A 132 -12.75 -13.20 -21.68
C THR A 132 -12.84 -14.69 -21.34
N ARG A 133 -13.64 -15.45 -22.12
CA ARG A 133 -14.03 -16.85 -21.86
C ARG A 133 -12.89 -17.80 -21.44
N ASP A 134 -11.63 -17.50 -21.79
CA ASP A 134 -10.47 -18.36 -21.55
C ASP A 134 -9.26 -17.63 -20.92
N GLN A 135 -9.36 -16.35 -20.52
CA GLN A 135 -8.25 -15.61 -19.91
C GLN A 135 -8.74 -14.71 -18.77
N LEU A 136 -8.30 -15.02 -17.55
CA LEU A 136 -8.46 -14.14 -16.40
C LEU A 136 -7.48 -12.98 -16.58
N VAL A 137 -7.96 -11.79 -16.93
CA VAL A 137 -7.10 -10.60 -16.93
C VAL A 137 -6.79 -10.27 -15.48
N LEU A 138 -5.55 -10.51 -15.08
CA LEU A 138 -5.11 -10.29 -13.71
C LEU A 138 -4.96 -8.79 -13.42
N PRO A 139 -5.14 -8.38 -12.14
CA PRO A 139 -4.94 -6.99 -11.74
C PRO A 139 -3.54 -6.51 -12.13
N PHE A 140 -3.51 -5.31 -12.71
CA PHE A 140 -2.31 -4.66 -13.20
C PHE A 140 -2.12 -3.32 -12.51
N ARG A 141 -0.88 -3.03 -12.11
CA ARG A 141 -0.52 -1.72 -11.58
C ARG A 141 0.65 -1.16 -12.38
N GLN A 142 0.50 0.10 -12.80
CA GLN A 142 1.56 0.85 -13.46
C GLN A 142 1.95 2.04 -12.59
N TYR A 143 3.25 2.22 -12.42
CA TYR A 143 3.84 3.38 -11.77
C TYR A 143 4.55 4.20 -12.84
N ALA A 144 4.13 5.44 -13.05
CA ALA A 144 4.76 6.36 -13.98
C ALA A 144 5.36 7.55 -13.23
N LEU A 145 6.66 7.76 -13.41
CA LEU A 145 7.38 8.93 -12.94
C LEU A 145 7.72 9.80 -14.16
N VAL A 146 7.12 10.98 -14.22
CA VAL A 146 7.34 11.96 -15.30
C VAL A 146 8.17 13.10 -14.75
N LYS A 147 9.31 13.37 -15.38
CA LYS A 147 10.16 14.55 -15.15
C LYS A 147 10.33 15.31 -16.46
N ASP A 148 10.85 16.53 -16.40
CA ASP A 148 11.04 17.38 -17.59
C ASP A 148 11.91 16.69 -18.69
N ASN A 149 12.89 15.86 -18.27
CA ASN A 149 13.84 15.21 -19.17
C ASN A 149 13.75 13.68 -19.18
N GLU A 150 12.89 13.06 -18.36
CA GLU A 150 12.77 11.59 -18.31
C GLU A 150 11.35 11.13 -17.97
N ILE A 151 10.93 10.04 -18.59
CA ILE A 151 9.74 9.30 -18.20
C ILE A 151 10.17 7.90 -17.84
N ARG A 152 9.86 7.45 -16.62
CA ARG A 152 10.08 6.08 -16.17
C ARG A 152 8.74 5.42 -15.93
N ILE A 153 8.51 4.30 -16.59
CA ILE A 153 7.28 3.51 -16.45
C ILE A 153 7.69 2.15 -15.91
N VAL A 154 7.05 1.73 -14.82
CA VAL A 154 7.23 0.41 -14.23
C VAL A 154 5.89 -0.29 -14.21
N ASP A 155 5.86 -1.42 -14.90
CA ASP A 155 4.70 -2.26 -15.04
C ASP A 155 4.80 -3.44 -14.06
N MET A 156 3.81 -3.59 -13.20
CA MET A 156 3.66 -4.74 -12.33
C MET A 156 2.49 -5.57 -12.84
N GLN A 157 2.82 -6.65 -13.55
CA GLN A 157 1.87 -7.67 -13.96
C GLN A 157 1.85 -8.79 -12.93
N SER A 158 0.66 -9.08 -12.41
CA SER A 158 0.42 -10.32 -11.70
C SER A 158 0.44 -11.45 -12.72
N THR A 159 1.29 -12.45 -12.52
CA THR A 159 1.31 -13.66 -13.36
C THR A 159 0.58 -14.79 -12.64
N ASP A 160 -0.33 -15.48 -13.33
CA ASP A 160 -0.94 -16.70 -12.82
C ASP A 160 0.16 -17.77 -12.71
N THR A 161 0.37 -18.35 -11.53
CA THR A 161 1.36 -19.40 -11.29
C THR A 161 0.92 -20.78 -11.78
N LEU A 162 -0.12 -20.86 -12.62
CA LEU A 162 -0.53 -22.07 -13.29
C LEU A 162 0.38 -22.35 -14.50
N TYR A 163 1.65 -22.69 -14.24
CA TYR A 163 2.40 -23.50 -15.18
C TYR A 163 1.90 -24.93 -15.05
N ILE A 164 1.08 -25.36 -16.02
CA ILE A 164 0.81 -26.78 -16.33
C ILE A 164 1.87 -27.24 -17.33
#